data_AF-T0ZED5-F1
#
_entry.id   AF-T0ZED5-F1
#
_cell.length_a   1.000
_cell.length_b   1.000
_cell.length_c   1.000
_cell.angle_alpha   90.00
_cell.angle_beta   90.00
_cell.angle_gamma   90.00
#
_symmetry.space_group_name_H-M   'P 1'
#
loop_
_entity.id
_entity.type
_entity.pdbx_description
1 polymer ?
#
loop_
_entity_poly.entity_id
_entity_poly.type
_entity_poly.pdbx_seq_one_letter_code
_entity_poly.pdbx_strand_id
1 'polypeptide(L)'
;SPFPGAATGAGGEIRDEGATGRGAKPKAGLTGFTVSNLRIPGYERPWERPFGQPERIASALTIMLEAPIGAASFNNEFGRPAICGYFRTFEQRCPGDPPHRARGYHKPIMIAGGLGNVRRAHVEKSTVPVGGRLIVLGGPAMLIGLGGGAASSLGSGASHADLDFASVQRGNAEMQRRAQEVIDGCWALGPANPILLIHDVGAGGLSNAVPEAAAHSQRGARVDLRAIPSAESGLSPLELWCNEAQERYVLVVAPDDLPVLRAIAERERCPLADIGALEATGRLTVHDPLLGGAPVDVPFDVLFGKPPRMTREVLSAPG
;
A
#
# COMPACT_ATOMS: atom_id res chain seq x y z
N SER A 1 -7.76 -7.81 11.81
CA SER A 1 -8.97 -7.01 11.55
C SER A 1 -9.42 -7.17 10.10
N PRO A 2 -10.44 -8.02 9.80
CA PRO A 2 -10.82 -8.38 8.42
C PRO A 2 -11.36 -7.22 7.58
N PHE A 3 -12.27 -6.39 8.12
CA PHE A 3 -12.85 -5.26 7.39
C PHE A 3 -11.78 -4.29 6.84
N PRO A 4 -10.93 -3.66 7.68
CA PRO A 4 -9.97 -2.70 7.17
C PRO A 4 -8.88 -3.36 6.32
N GLY A 5 -8.47 -4.60 6.63
CA GLY A 5 -7.48 -5.30 5.82
C GLY A 5 -7.95 -5.53 4.38
N ALA A 6 -9.23 -5.84 4.19
CA ALA A 6 -9.81 -6.00 2.85
C ALA A 6 -10.07 -4.65 2.15
N ALA A 7 -10.50 -3.63 2.91
CA ALA A 7 -10.69 -2.28 2.40
C ALA A 7 -9.36 -1.69 1.87
N THR A 8 -8.28 -1.78 2.65
CA THR A 8 -6.97 -1.26 2.24
C THR A 8 -6.27 -2.17 1.23
N GLY A 9 -6.60 -3.45 1.17
CA GLY A 9 -6.21 -4.32 0.06
C GLY A 9 -6.75 -3.80 -1.28
N ALA A 10 -8.03 -3.43 -1.34
CA ALA A 10 -8.61 -2.78 -2.52
C ALA A 10 -8.01 -1.38 -2.74
N GLY A 11 -7.88 -0.57 -1.68
CA GLY A 11 -7.31 0.77 -1.77
C GLY A 11 -5.88 0.80 -2.31
N GLY A 12 -5.00 -0.05 -1.77
CA GLY A 12 -3.62 -0.18 -2.25
C GLY A 12 -3.55 -0.50 -3.74
N GLU A 13 -4.29 -1.51 -4.18
CA GLU A 13 -4.30 -1.91 -5.59
C GLU A 13 -4.86 -0.82 -6.52
N ILE A 14 -5.88 -0.07 -6.08
CA ILE A 14 -6.38 1.09 -6.83
C ILE A 14 -5.30 2.19 -6.94
N ARG A 15 -4.42 2.36 -5.93
CA ARG A 15 -3.31 3.31 -6.01
C ARG A 15 -2.30 2.88 -7.06
N ASP A 16 -1.97 1.59 -7.12
CA ASP A 16 -1.07 1.03 -8.14
C ASP A 16 -1.59 1.31 -9.56
N GLU A 17 -2.89 1.11 -9.79
CA GLU A 17 -3.54 1.44 -11.05
C GLU A 17 -3.40 2.93 -11.39
N GLY A 18 -3.74 3.83 -10.45
CA GLY A 18 -3.65 5.29 -10.66
C GLY A 18 -2.21 5.78 -10.87
N ALA A 19 -1.23 5.13 -10.23
CA ALA A 19 0.19 5.44 -10.31
C ALA A 19 0.91 4.78 -11.50
N THR A 20 0.18 4.08 -12.38
CA THR A 20 0.78 3.50 -13.58
C THR A 20 1.30 4.59 -14.53
N GLY A 21 2.58 4.48 -14.92
CA GLY A 21 3.23 5.41 -15.83
C GLY A 21 3.29 6.84 -15.27
N ARG A 22 2.64 7.79 -15.96
CA ARG A 22 2.51 9.20 -15.56
C ARG A 22 1.09 9.59 -15.12
N GLY A 23 0.35 8.61 -14.62
CA GLY A 23 -1.05 8.75 -14.24
C GLY A 23 -1.98 7.97 -15.17
N ALA A 24 -2.83 7.15 -14.58
CA ALA A 24 -3.84 6.38 -15.27
C ALA A 24 -5.16 6.40 -14.49
N LYS A 25 -6.21 5.81 -15.08
CA LYS A 25 -7.56 5.79 -14.49
C LYS A 25 -8.04 4.36 -14.20
N PRO A 26 -8.20 3.99 -12.91
CA PRO A 26 -8.90 2.77 -12.50
C PRO A 26 -10.29 2.67 -13.14
N LYS A 27 -10.69 1.47 -13.56
CA LYS A 27 -11.96 1.27 -14.29
C LYS A 27 -12.85 0.20 -13.68
N ALA A 28 -12.32 -0.98 -13.39
CA ALA A 28 -13.10 -2.07 -12.80
C ALA A 28 -12.22 -2.96 -11.93
N GLY A 29 -12.78 -3.49 -10.85
CA GLY A 29 -12.09 -4.32 -9.89
C GLY A 29 -12.54 -5.78 -9.89
N LEU A 30 -11.77 -6.61 -9.21
CA LEU A 30 -12.11 -7.96 -8.79
C LEU A 30 -11.79 -8.16 -7.31
N THR A 31 -12.48 -9.11 -6.68
CA THR A 31 -12.20 -9.47 -5.28
C THR A 31 -12.31 -10.96 -5.06
N GLY A 32 -11.31 -11.55 -4.41
CA GLY A 32 -11.20 -12.99 -4.17
C GLY A 32 -10.96 -13.34 -2.71
N PHE A 33 -11.60 -14.39 -2.22
CA PHE A 33 -11.43 -14.87 -0.85
C PHE A 33 -11.20 -16.39 -0.79
N THR A 34 -10.18 -16.80 -0.04
CA THR A 34 -10.01 -18.19 0.42
C THR A 34 -9.90 -18.24 1.93
N VAL A 35 -10.77 -19.02 2.58
CA VAL A 35 -10.83 -19.15 4.05
C VAL A 35 -10.98 -20.63 4.47
N SER A 36 -10.77 -20.91 5.75
CA SER A 36 -11.13 -22.20 6.36
C SER A 36 -12.65 -22.46 6.34
N ASN A 37 -13.12 -23.57 6.91
CA ASN A 37 -14.55 -23.88 6.95
C ASN A 37 -15.33 -22.83 7.75
N LEU A 38 -16.50 -22.42 7.24
CA LEU A 38 -17.29 -21.35 7.85
C LEU A 38 -17.91 -21.77 9.17
N ARG A 39 -18.41 -23.01 9.27
CA ARG A 39 -19.11 -23.53 10.45
C ARG A 39 -20.18 -22.55 10.95
N ILE A 40 -21.11 -22.22 10.05
CA ILE A 40 -22.21 -21.30 10.33
C ILE A 40 -23.09 -21.92 11.43
N PRO A 41 -23.33 -21.24 12.57
CA PRO A 41 -24.13 -21.78 13.66
C PRO A 41 -25.54 -22.20 13.20
N GLY A 42 -25.90 -23.46 13.47
CA GLY A 42 -27.20 -24.02 13.04
C GLY A 42 -27.28 -24.39 11.56
N TYR A 43 -26.18 -24.30 10.83
CA TYR A 43 -26.06 -24.66 9.42
C TYR A 43 -24.73 -25.35 9.11
N GLU A 44 -24.19 -26.07 10.08
CA GLU A 44 -22.94 -26.82 9.95
C GLU A 44 -23.06 -27.91 8.89
N ARG A 45 -21.96 -28.18 8.19
CA ARG A 45 -21.91 -29.19 7.13
C ARG A 45 -21.25 -30.48 7.59
N PRO A 46 -21.66 -31.65 7.04
CA PRO A 46 -21.10 -32.95 7.46
C PRO A 46 -19.58 -33.10 7.28
N TRP A 47 -18.97 -32.32 6.38
CA TRP A 47 -17.53 -32.33 6.13
C TRP A 47 -16.75 -31.37 7.05
N GLU A 48 -17.42 -30.47 7.76
CA GLU A 48 -16.76 -29.50 8.62
C GLU A 48 -16.35 -30.14 9.96
N ARG A 49 -15.09 -29.95 10.34
CA ARG A 49 -14.53 -30.45 11.59
C ARG A 49 -13.81 -29.32 12.32
N PRO A 50 -13.86 -29.27 13.66
CA PRO A 50 -13.11 -28.29 14.43
C PRO A 50 -11.64 -28.72 14.51
N PHE A 51 -10.72 -27.91 13.97
CA PHE A 51 -9.28 -28.13 14.09
C PHE A 51 -8.57 -27.15 15.04
N GLY A 52 -9.34 -26.29 15.72
CA GLY A 52 -8.83 -25.19 16.54
C GLY A 52 -8.28 -24.04 15.68
N GLN A 53 -8.16 -22.85 16.26
CA GLN A 53 -7.53 -21.69 15.63
C GLN A 53 -6.83 -20.85 16.70
N PRO A 54 -5.79 -20.08 16.38
CA PRO A 54 -5.23 -19.11 17.32
C PRO A 54 -6.31 -18.11 17.78
N GLU A 55 -6.41 -17.84 19.09
CA GLU A 55 -7.45 -16.97 19.66
C GLU A 55 -7.44 -15.53 19.09
N ARG A 56 -6.27 -15.07 18.67
CA ARG A 56 -6.06 -13.70 18.16
C ARG A 56 -6.43 -13.49 16.69
N ILE A 57 -6.76 -14.55 15.94
CA ILE A 57 -7.21 -14.40 14.55
C ILE A 57 -8.72 -14.55 14.47
N ALA A 58 -9.33 -13.78 13.56
CA ALA A 58 -10.75 -13.91 13.26
C ALA A 58 -11.05 -15.30 12.67
N SER A 59 -12.23 -15.83 12.99
CA SER A 59 -12.71 -17.08 12.37
C SER A 59 -12.97 -16.88 10.86
N ALA A 60 -13.01 -17.97 10.10
CA ALA A 60 -13.36 -17.93 8.67
C ALA A 60 -14.73 -17.27 8.43
N LEU A 61 -15.71 -17.54 9.30
CA LEU A 61 -17.03 -16.90 9.23
C LEU A 61 -16.93 -15.39 9.48
N THR A 62 -16.24 -14.97 10.53
CA THR A 62 -16.02 -13.54 10.83
C THR A 62 -15.34 -12.83 9.67
N ILE A 63 -14.32 -13.46 9.06
CA ILE A 63 -13.66 -12.92 7.87
C ILE A 63 -14.66 -12.72 6.73
N MET A 64 -15.50 -13.71 6.44
CA MET A 64 -16.48 -13.60 5.35
C MET A 64 -17.67 -12.68 5.65
N LEU A 65 -17.94 -12.38 6.91
CA LEU A 65 -18.95 -11.39 7.29
C LEU A 65 -18.43 -9.96 7.19
N GLU A 66 -17.13 -9.74 7.41
CA GLU A 66 -16.55 -8.39 7.50
C GLU A 66 -15.72 -7.99 6.28
N ALA A 67 -14.85 -8.87 5.78
CA ALA A 67 -13.87 -8.54 4.74
C ALA A 67 -14.53 -8.20 3.38
N PRO A 68 -15.55 -8.93 2.89
CA PRO A 68 -16.25 -8.54 1.66
C PRO A 68 -16.91 -7.16 1.78
N ILE A 69 -17.45 -6.81 2.95
CA ILE A 69 -18.05 -5.49 3.20
C ILE A 69 -16.95 -4.41 3.18
N GLY A 70 -15.79 -4.66 3.77
CA GLY A 70 -14.65 -3.75 3.71
C GLY A 70 -14.18 -3.46 2.29
N ALA A 71 -13.96 -4.50 1.49
CA ALA A 71 -13.56 -4.36 0.07
C ALA A 71 -14.65 -3.66 -0.76
N ALA A 72 -15.93 -4.01 -0.55
CA ALA A 72 -17.05 -3.40 -1.24
C ALA A 72 -17.22 -1.92 -0.85
N SER A 73 -17.09 -1.59 0.44
CA SER A 73 -17.16 -0.22 0.95
C SER A 73 -16.12 0.66 0.25
N PHE A 74 -14.88 0.19 0.14
CA PHE A 74 -13.82 0.94 -0.53
C PHE A 74 -14.11 1.12 -2.03
N ASN A 75 -14.44 0.03 -2.74
CA ASN A 75 -14.77 0.08 -4.17
C ASN A 75 -15.96 1.02 -4.44
N ASN A 76 -17.00 0.98 -3.61
CA ASN A 76 -18.22 1.77 -3.76
C ASN A 76 -17.95 3.27 -3.54
N GLU A 77 -17.31 3.62 -2.43
CA GLU A 77 -17.05 5.02 -2.07
C GLU A 77 -16.00 5.66 -2.99
N PHE A 78 -14.99 4.89 -3.42
CA PHE A 78 -14.06 5.34 -4.47
C PHE A 78 -14.75 5.47 -5.84
N GLY A 79 -15.74 4.62 -6.12
CA GLY A 79 -16.50 4.61 -7.36
C GLY A 79 -15.88 3.75 -8.48
N ARG A 80 -15.40 2.55 -8.15
CA ARG A 80 -14.96 1.52 -9.11
C ARG A 80 -15.86 0.27 -9.00
N PRO A 81 -16.53 -0.19 -10.07
CA PRO A 81 -17.34 -1.40 -10.01
C PRO A 81 -16.46 -2.65 -9.84
N ALA A 82 -16.81 -3.52 -8.90
CA ALA A 82 -16.22 -4.86 -8.75
C ALA A 82 -17.03 -5.88 -9.56
N ILE A 83 -16.46 -6.41 -10.64
CA ILE A 83 -17.20 -7.17 -11.68
C ILE A 83 -16.81 -8.65 -11.78
N CYS A 84 -15.79 -9.07 -11.04
CA CYS A 84 -15.30 -10.44 -11.04
C CYS A 84 -14.82 -10.84 -9.63
N GLY A 85 -14.79 -12.13 -9.35
CA GLY A 85 -14.31 -12.61 -8.06
C GLY A 85 -14.39 -14.11 -7.92
N TYR A 86 -13.85 -14.61 -6.81
CA TYR A 86 -14.02 -16.01 -6.41
C TYR A 86 -14.17 -16.10 -4.89
N PHE A 87 -14.82 -17.16 -4.43
CA PHE A 87 -14.90 -17.50 -3.03
C PHE A 87 -14.68 -19.00 -2.83
N ARG A 88 -13.70 -19.37 -2.00
CA ARG A 88 -13.35 -20.76 -1.68
C ARG A 88 -13.26 -20.97 -0.18
N THR A 89 -13.88 -22.05 0.29
CA THR A 89 -13.64 -22.61 1.62
C THR A 89 -12.81 -23.89 1.48
N PHE A 90 -11.74 -24.02 2.25
CA PHE A 90 -11.00 -25.28 2.36
C PHE A 90 -10.32 -25.41 3.71
N GLU A 91 -10.65 -26.47 4.43
CA GLU A 91 -9.96 -26.87 5.65
C GLU A 91 -10.20 -28.36 5.88
N GLN A 92 -9.14 -29.16 5.78
CA GLN A 92 -9.23 -30.61 5.95
C GLN A 92 -7.90 -31.20 6.42
N ARG A 93 -7.96 -32.39 7.00
CA ARG A 93 -6.80 -33.27 7.13
C ARG A 93 -6.62 -34.06 5.84
N CYS A 94 -5.43 -34.06 5.28
CA CYS A 94 -5.13 -34.89 4.12
C CYS A 94 -4.58 -36.26 4.57
N PRO A 95 -4.79 -37.33 3.78
CA PRO A 95 -4.09 -38.60 3.98
C PRO A 95 -2.57 -38.38 4.09
N GLY A 96 -1.93 -39.02 5.07
CA GLY A 96 -0.49 -38.87 5.32
C GLY A 96 -0.08 -37.65 6.15
N ASP A 97 -0.99 -36.74 6.48
CA ASP A 97 -0.69 -35.65 7.41
C ASP A 97 -0.56 -36.17 8.87
N PRO A 98 0.35 -35.61 9.68
CA PRO A 98 0.45 -35.93 11.11
C PRO A 98 -0.88 -35.71 11.86
N PRO A 99 -1.13 -36.41 12.99
CA PRO A 99 -2.39 -36.36 13.74
C PRO A 99 -2.85 -34.98 14.24
N HIS A 100 -2.05 -33.93 14.11
CA HIS A 100 -2.40 -32.56 14.52
C HIS A 100 -2.33 -31.55 13.38
N ARG A 101 -2.08 -31.99 12.14
CA ARG A 101 -1.96 -31.10 10.99
C ARG A 101 -3.27 -31.07 10.21
N ALA A 102 -3.81 -29.86 10.05
CA ALA A 102 -4.85 -29.56 9.08
C ALA A 102 -4.28 -28.64 8.00
N ARG A 103 -4.80 -28.74 6.78
CA ARG A 103 -4.49 -27.87 5.65
C ARG A 103 -5.71 -27.01 5.38
N GLY A 104 -5.52 -25.70 5.37
CA GLY A 104 -6.58 -24.74 5.18
C GLY A 104 -6.07 -23.32 5.25
N TYR A 105 -6.98 -22.38 5.42
CA TYR A 105 -6.71 -20.95 5.28
C TYR A 105 -7.12 -20.17 6.53
N HIS A 106 -6.51 -20.52 7.66
CA HIS A 106 -6.57 -19.70 8.89
C HIS A 106 -5.95 -18.32 8.68
N LYS A 107 -4.81 -18.26 7.98
CA LYS A 107 -4.40 -17.03 7.30
C LYS A 107 -5.16 -17.01 5.96
N PRO A 108 -6.12 -16.09 5.77
CA PRO A 108 -6.95 -16.10 4.56
C PRO A 108 -6.13 -15.66 3.35
N ILE A 109 -6.62 -16.02 2.17
CA ILE A 109 -6.30 -15.25 0.95
C ILE A 109 -7.38 -14.17 0.84
N MET A 110 -6.95 -12.91 0.83
CA MET A 110 -7.75 -11.78 0.37
C MET A 110 -7.03 -11.21 -0.85
N ILE A 111 -7.71 -11.20 -1.99
CA ILE A 111 -7.19 -10.68 -3.25
C ILE A 111 -8.04 -9.49 -3.67
N ALA A 112 -7.36 -8.39 -3.99
CA ALA A 112 -7.89 -7.31 -4.78
C ALA A 112 -7.07 -7.21 -6.07
N GLY A 113 -7.73 -6.81 -7.15
CA GLY A 113 -7.12 -6.59 -8.46
C GLY A 113 -8.08 -5.78 -9.31
N GLY A 114 -7.63 -5.37 -10.49
CA GLY A 114 -8.49 -4.68 -11.43
C GLY A 114 -7.87 -4.45 -12.79
N LEU A 115 -8.52 -3.56 -13.52
CA LEU A 115 -8.01 -2.99 -14.75
C LEU A 115 -8.33 -1.49 -14.79
N GLY A 116 -7.42 -0.74 -15.40
CA GLY A 116 -7.56 0.68 -15.72
C GLY A 116 -7.30 0.98 -17.19
N ASN A 117 -7.49 2.25 -17.56
CA ASN A 117 -7.09 2.78 -18.86
C ASN A 117 -5.91 3.74 -18.69
N VAL A 118 -4.97 3.71 -19.63
CA VAL A 118 -3.83 4.64 -19.69
C VAL A 118 -3.66 5.19 -21.10
N ARG A 119 -3.29 6.47 -21.22
CA ARG A 119 -2.94 7.07 -22.53
C ARG A 119 -1.58 6.55 -22.96
N ARG A 120 -1.42 6.24 -24.26
CA ARG A 120 -0.15 5.72 -24.82
C ARG A 120 1.07 6.59 -24.48
N ALA A 121 0.92 7.91 -24.55
CA ALA A 121 2.00 8.85 -24.25
C ALA A 121 2.37 8.94 -22.75
N HIS A 122 1.59 8.31 -21.87
CA HIS A 122 1.75 8.33 -20.41
C HIS A 122 2.10 6.96 -19.84
N VAL A 123 2.30 5.93 -20.68
CA VAL A 123 2.69 4.58 -20.24
C VAL A 123 4.09 4.58 -19.64
N GLU A 124 5.04 5.22 -20.33
CA GLU A 124 6.41 5.32 -19.88
C GLU A 124 6.58 6.48 -18.90
N LYS A 125 7.33 6.24 -17.82
CA LYS A 125 7.73 7.30 -16.88
C LYS A 125 8.68 8.27 -17.59
N SER A 126 8.58 9.56 -17.27
CA SER A 126 9.45 10.58 -17.88
C SER A 126 10.80 10.67 -17.17
N THR A 127 11.79 11.19 -17.89
CA THR A 127 13.05 11.61 -17.26
C THR A 127 12.77 12.75 -16.30
N VAL A 128 13.30 12.63 -15.07
CA VAL A 128 13.13 13.66 -14.04
C VAL A 128 14.40 14.54 -13.98
N PRO A 129 14.26 15.88 -14.12
CA PRO A 129 15.38 16.79 -14.00
C PRO A 129 15.83 16.94 -12.54
N VAL A 130 17.06 17.42 -12.36
CA VAL A 130 17.53 17.88 -11.05
C VAL A 130 16.64 19.04 -10.60
N GLY A 131 16.27 19.06 -9.32
CA GLY A 131 15.34 20.03 -8.77
C GLY A 131 13.86 19.67 -8.95
N GLY A 132 13.53 18.52 -9.57
CA GLY A 132 12.17 18.00 -9.60
C GLY A 132 11.58 17.91 -8.19
N ARG A 133 10.39 18.50 -8.00
CA ARG A 133 9.76 18.67 -6.68
C ARG A 133 9.12 17.38 -6.23
N LEU A 134 9.45 16.93 -5.02
CA LEU A 134 8.87 15.74 -4.40
C LEU A 134 7.57 16.12 -3.69
N ILE A 135 6.47 15.53 -4.15
CA ILE A 135 5.13 15.86 -3.69
C ILE A 135 4.51 14.64 -3.01
N VAL A 136 3.92 14.83 -1.84
CA VAL A 136 2.97 13.88 -1.24
C VAL A 136 1.56 14.37 -1.55
N LEU A 137 0.79 13.54 -2.24
CA LEU A 137 -0.62 13.77 -2.54
C LEU A 137 -1.50 12.83 -1.73
N GLY A 138 -2.53 13.36 -1.08
CA GLY A 138 -3.57 12.58 -0.39
C GLY A 138 -3.56 12.74 1.13
N GLY A 139 -3.81 11.66 1.86
CA GLY A 139 -4.08 11.68 3.30
C GLY A 139 -2.90 12.11 4.18
N PRO A 140 -3.15 12.72 5.35
CA PRO A 140 -2.09 13.01 6.32
C PRO A 140 -1.55 11.72 6.96
N ALA A 141 -0.29 11.77 7.39
CA ALA A 141 0.34 10.70 8.14
C ALA A 141 -0.35 10.47 9.50
N MET A 142 -0.38 9.20 9.90
CA MET A 142 -0.92 8.70 11.17
C MET A 142 -0.07 7.51 11.61
N LEU A 143 -0.04 7.18 12.90
CA LEU A 143 0.66 6.00 13.41
C LEU A 143 -0.08 4.70 13.05
N ILE A 144 0.04 4.30 11.78
CA ILE A 144 -0.66 3.15 11.20
C ILE A 144 0.35 2.27 10.48
N GLY A 145 0.27 0.96 10.68
CA GLY A 145 1.03 -0.01 9.88
C GLY A 145 2.54 0.06 10.06
N LEU A 146 3.06 0.63 11.16
CA LEU A 146 4.50 0.74 11.35
C LEU A 146 5.15 -0.65 11.35
N GLY A 147 5.98 -0.93 10.34
CA GLY A 147 6.61 -2.24 10.17
C GLY A 147 5.70 -3.33 9.60
N GLY A 148 4.58 -2.97 8.95
CA GLY A 148 3.64 -3.90 8.33
C GLY A 148 4.32 -4.85 7.32
N GLY A 149 5.28 -4.34 6.55
CA GLY A 149 6.12 -5.16 5.66
C GLY A 149 6.84 -6.32 6.39
N ALA A 150 7.43 -6.07 7.56
CA ALA A 150 8.10 -7.10 8.35
C ALA A 150 7.08 -8.07 9.00
N ALA A 151 5.96 -7.55 9.52
CA ALA A 151 4.91 -8.36 10.12
C ALA A 151 4.25 -9.31 9.12
N SER A 152 4.03 -8.87 7.87
CA SER A 152 3.42 -9.68 6.81
C SER A 152 4.28 -10.89 6.37
N SER A 153 5.60 -10.78 6.58
CA SER A 153 6.61 -11.78 6.22
C SER A 153 6.73 -12.93 7.22
N LEU A 154 6.08 -12.84 8.40
CA LEU A 154 6.06 -13.89 9.42
C LEU A 154 4.84 -14.82 9.29
N GLY A 155 4.97 -16.04 9.81
CA GLY A 155 3.85 -16.99 9.93
C GLY A 155 2.81 -16.47 10.93
N SER A 156 1.53 -16.47 10.55
CA SER A 156 0.44 -16.03 11.42
C SER A 156 0.37 -16.91 12.67
N GLY A 157 0.38 -16.31 13.86
CA GLY A 157 0.29 -17.05 15.13
C GLY A 157 1.55 -17.06 16.01
N ALA A 158 2.61 -16.32 15.66
CA ALA A 158 3.82 -16.14 16.48
C ALA A 158 4.07 -14.69 17.00
N SER A 159 3.16 -13.72 16.76
CA SER A 159 3.31 -12.30 17.15
C SER A 159 2.97 -11.98 18.62
N HIS A 160 3.61 -10.93 19.17
CA HIS A 160 3.27 -10.22 20.41
C HIS A 160 2.08 -9.24 20.19
N ALA A 161 1.35 -8.89 21.27
CA ALA A 161 0.15 -8.03 21.20
C ALA A 161 0.37 -6.65 20.53
N ASP A 162 1.55 -6.05 20.71
CA ASP A 162 1.87 -4.75 20.08
C ASP A 162 1.94 -4.83 18.54
N LEU A 163 2.37 -5.99 18.00
CA LEU A 163 2.38 -6.23 16.55
C LEU A 163 0.95 -6.38 15.98
N ASP A 164 -0.01 -6.79 16.81
CA ASP A 164 -1.41 -6.93 16.37
C ASP A 164 -2.07 -5.55 16.20
N PHE A 165 -1.73 -4.55 17.02
CA PHE A 165 -2.17 -3.16 16.81
C PHE A 165 -1.54 -2.54 15.56
N ALA A 166 -0.24 -2.78 15.33
CA ALA A 166 0.44 -2.34 14.11
C ALA A 166 -0.18 -2.97 12.84
N SER A 167 -0.86 -4.11 12.95
CA SER A 167 -1.54 -4.76 11.83
C SER A 167 -2.92 -4.19 11.49
N VAL A 168 -3.47 -3.30 12.32
CA VAL A 168 -4.77 -2.67 12.07
C VAL A 168 -4.60 -1.56 11.03
N GLN A 169 -5.16 -1.81 9.86
CA GLN A 169 -5.20 -0.86 8.74
C GLN A 169 -6.36 0.13 8.89
N ARG A 170 -6.31 1.26 8.17
CA ARG A 170 -7.39 2.25 8.11
C ARG A 170 -7.48 2.80 6.70
N GLY A 171 -8.61 2.60 6.03
CA GLY A 171 -8.88 3.17 4.72
C GLY A 171 -9.85 4.35 4.77
N ASN A 172 -9.69 5.29 3.85
CA ASN A 172 -10.61 6.40 3.57
C ASN A 172 -10.77 6.57 2.04
N ALA A 173 -11.73 5.88 1.46
CA ALA A 173 -11.88 5.81 0.00
C ALA A 173 -12.21 7.17 -0.64
N GLU A 174 -12.93 8.06 0.04
CA GLU A 174 -13.16 9.44 -0.40
C GLU A 174 -11.87 10.23 -0.61
N MET A 175 -10.89 10.08 0.31
CA MET A 175 -9.59 10.73 0.16
C MET A 175 -8.85 10.21 -1.07
N GLN A 176 -8.89 8.89 -1.31
CA GLN A 176 -8.29 8.31 -2.50
C GLN A 176 -9.01 8.75 -3.77
N ARG A 177 -10.33 8.96 -3.73
CA ARG A 177 -11.09 9.49 -4.87
C ARG A 177 -10.65 10.91 -5.20
N ARG A 178 -10.50 11.79 -4.20
CA ARG A 178 -9.95 13.15 -4.41
C ARG A 178 -8.57 13.13 -5.04
N ALA A 179 -7.69 12.25 -4.58
CA ALA A 179 -6.38 12.07 -5.19
C ALA A 179 -6.49 11.56 -6.65
N GLN A 180 -7.41 10.64 -6.94
CA GLN A 180 -7.64 10.17 -8.30
C GLN A 180 -8.15 11.28 -9.22
N GLU A 181 -9.01 12.19 -8.76
CA GLU A 181 -9.45 13.33 -9.58
C GLU A 181 -8.29 14.28 -9.90
N VAL A 182 -7.30 14.42 -9.01
CA VAL A 182 -6.07 15.17 -9.31
C VAL A 182 -5.25 14.47 -10.39
N ILE A 183 -5.06 13.15 -10.26
CA ILE A 183 -4.36 12.33 -11.26
C ILE A 183 -5.10 12.44 -12.62
N ASP A 184 -6.42 12.41 -12.61
CA ASP A 184 -7.26 12.56 -13.79
C ASP A 184 -7.13 13.94 -14.44
N GLY A 185 -7.16 15.00 -13.64
CA GLY A 185 -6.89 16.36 -14.09
C GLY A 185 -5.52 16.48 -14.75
N CYS A 186 -4.50 15.80 -14.22
CA CYS A 186 -3.14 15.82 -14.76
C CYS A 186 -3.03 15.10 -16.11
N TRP A 187 -3.45 13.83 -16.21
CA TRP A 187 -3.31 13.10 -17.48
C TRP A 187 -4.27 13.62 -18.57
N ALA A 188 -5.39 14.25 -18.18
CA ALA A 188 -6.31 14.88 -19.13
C ALA A 188 -5.65 15.99 -19.95
N LEU A 189 -4.66 16.71 -19.38
CA LEU A 189 -3.84 17.74 -20.06
C LEU A 189 -2.97 17.20 -21.20
N GLY A 190 -2.89 15.87 -21.37
CA GLY A 190 -2.21 15.25 -22.50
C GLY A 190 -0.71 15.55 -22.49
N PRO A 191 -0.14 16.21 -23.53
CA PRO A 191 1.27 16.58 -23.54
C PRO A 191 1.68 17.50 -22.38
N ALA A 192 0.76 18.32 -21.87
CA ALA A 192 0.99 19.24 -20.75
C ALA A 192 0.74 18.60 -19.37
N ASN A 193 0.75 17.26 -19.27
CA ASN A 193 0.65 16.56 -17.99
C ASN A 193 1.86 16.93 -17.10
N PRO A 194 1.65 17.53 -15.91
CA PRO A 194 2.74 17.97 -15.03
C PRO A 194 3.45 16.82 -14.32
N ILE A 195 2.83 15.64 -14.26
CA ILE A 195 3.39 14.46 -13.57
C ILE A 195 4.55 13.92 -14.40
N LEU A 196 5.77 13.97 -13.87
CA LEU A 196 6.94 13.32 -14.47
C LEU A 196 7.07 11.88 -14.00
N LEU A 197 6.77 11.66 -12.72
CA LEU A 197 6.78 10.37 -12.05
C LEU A 197 5.67 10.34 -10.99
N ILE A 198 5.02 9.20 -10.84
CA ILE A 198 4.10 8.91 -9.74
C ILE A 198 4.38 7.49 -9.23
N HIS A 199 4.17 7.29 -7.93
CA HIS A 199 4.29 6.02 -7.24
C HIS A 199 3.24 5.95 -6.12
N ASP A 200 2.69 4.76 -5.86
CA ASP A 200 1.87 4.53 -4.69
C ASP A 200 2.72 4.61 -3.40
N VAL A 201 2.07 4.84 -2.27
CA VAL A 201 2.68 4.65 -0.95
C VAL A 201 2.01 3.45 -0.28
N GLY A 202 2.80 2.39 -0.11
CA GLY A 202 2.38 1.12 0.49
C GLY A 202 3.26 0.72 1.67
N ALA A 203 3.79 -0.50 1.62
CA ALA A 203 4.64 -1.05 2.67
C ALA A 203 5.91 -0.21 2.89
N GLY A 204 6.25 0.04 4.15
CA GLY A 204 7.36 0.94 4.52
C GLY A 204 7.08 2.44 4.33
N GLY A 205 5.92 2.82 3.78
CA GLY A 205 5.53 4.23 3.67
C GLY A 205 6.45 5.05 2.78
N LEU A 206 6.70 6.30 3.18
CA LEU A 206 7.57 7.23 2.43
C LEU A 206 9.04 6.76 2.44
N SER A 207 9.44 6.01 3.46
CA SER A 207 10.77 5.40 3.54
C SER A 207 11.07 4.42 2.41
N ASN A 208 10.05 3.88 1.76
CA ASN A 208 10.22 3.08 0.54
C ASN A 208 9.93 3.91 -0.72
N ALA A 209 8.78 4.60 -0.75
CA ALA A 209 8.29 5.26 -1.96
C ALA A 209 9.19 6.41 -2.45
N VAL A 210 9.76 7.22 -1.54
CA VAL A 210 10.64 8.33 -1.94
C VAL A 210 12.00 7.81 -2.47
N PRO A 211 12.68 6.87 -1.79
CA PRO A 211 13.87 6.22 -2.35
C PRO A 211 13.63 5.58 -3.70
N GLU A 212 12.52 4.87 -3.89
CA GLU A 212 12.19 4.24 -5.17
C GLU A 212 11.98 5.28 -6.29
N ALA A 213 11.30 6.40 -5.99
CA ALA A 213 11.13 7.51 -6.92
C ALA A 213 12.48 8.13 -7.34
N ALA A 214 13.39 8.34 -6.37
CA ALA A 214 14.72 8.88 -6.62
C ALA A 214 15.61 7.90 -7.41
N ALA A 215 15.57 6.60 -7.05
CA ALA A 215 16.32 5.55 -7.73
C ALA A 215 15.87 5.35 -9.18
N HIS A 216 14.56 5.34 -9.43
CA HIS A 216 14.00 5.29 -10.78
C HIS A 216 14.50 6.47 -11.64
N SER A 217 14.67 7.63 -11.01
CA SER A 217 15.17 8.84 -11.66
C SER A 217 16.71 8.91 -11.75
N GLN A 218 17.43 7.94 -11.18
CA GLN A 218 18.88 7.95 -11.01
C GLN A 218 19.39 9.24 -10.31
N ARG A 219 18.66 9.68 -9.28
CA ARG A 219 18.94 10.92 -8.52
C ARG A 219 19.15 10.64 -7.03
N GLY A 220 19.70 11.64 -6.34
CA GLY A 220 19.57 11.88 -4.90
C GLY A 220 18.17 12.43 -4.54
N ALA A 221 17.85 12.51 -3.26
CA ALA A 221 16.66 13.18 -2.76
C ALA A 221 16.95 13.92 -1.45
N ARG A 222 16.44 15.14 -1.33
CA ARG A 222 16.39 15.89 -0.08
C ARG A 222 14.95 16.12 0.32
N VAL A 223 14.61 15.75 1.56
CA VAL A 223 13.27 15.82 2.13
C VAL A 223 13.29 16.69 3.38
N ASP A 224 12.31 17.58 3.50
CA ASP A 224 11.94 18.22 4.76
C ASP A 224 10.86 17.38 5.44
N LEU A 225 11.23 16.74 6.54
CA LEU A 225 10.34 15.85 7.28
C LEU A 225 9.12 16.59 7.83
N ARG A 226 9.25 17.88 8.17
CA ARG A 226 8.16 18.68 8.77
C ARG A 226 7.22 19.28 7.73
N ALA A 227 7.56 19.16 6.45
CA ALA A 227 6.63 19.45 5.36
C ALA A 227 5.63 18.30 5.11
N ILE A 228 5.86 17.10 5.64
CA ILE A 228 4.94 15.97 5.50
C ILE A 228 3.66 16.26 6.31
N PRO A 229 2.46 16.22 5.69
CA PRO A 229 1.21 16.40 6.40
C PRO A 229 1.05 15.31 7.46
N SER A 230 0.75 15.70 8.70
CA SER A 230 0.52 14.77 9.81
C SER A 230 -0.78 15.13 10.53
N ALA A 231 -1.58 14.12 10.86
CA ALA A 231 -2.74 14.25 11.73
C ALA A 231 -2.35 14.12 13.22
N GLU A 232 -1.12 13.71 13.50
CA GLU A 232 -0.58 13.48 14.84
C GLU A 232 0.71 14.27 15.03
N SER A 233 0.70 15.29 15.89
CA SER A 233 1.88 16.14 16.11
C SER A 233 2.98 15.45 16.93
N GLY A 234 2.67 14.34 17.60
CA GLY A 234 3.59 13.62 18.48
C GLY A 234 4.46 12.56 17.79
N LEU A 235 4.33 12.37 16.47
CA LEU A 235 5.08 11.34 15.76
C LEU A 235 6.59 11.62 15.76
N SER A 236 7.36 10.61 16.14
CA SER A 236 8.81 10.61 15.99
C SER A 236 9.22 10.63 14.52
N PRO A 237 10.48 10.96 14.19
CA PRO A 237 10.94 10.94 12.80
C PRO A 237 10.77 9.59 12.11
N LEU A 238 11.00 8.49 12.83
CA LEU A 238 10.80 7.14 12.33
C LEU A 238 9.33 6.88 12.00
N GLU A 239 8.42 7.25 12.89
CA GLU A 239 6.98 7.03 12.69
C GLU A 239 6.45 7.89 11.53
N LEU A 240 6.84 9.16 11.45
CA LEU A 240 6.42 10.05 10.36
C LEU A 240 6.93 9.59 8.99
N TRP A 241 8.13 8.99 8.95
CA TRP A 241 8.76 8.51 7.71
C TRP A 241 8.30 7.11 7.28
N CYS A 242 8.08 6.20 8.24
CA CYS A 242 7.87 4.78 7.97
C CYS A 242 6.43 4.28 8.21
N ASN A 243 5.49 5.14 8.64
CA ASN A 243 4.09 4.74 8.74
C ASN A 243 3.51 4.34 7.38
N GLU A 244 2.60 3.38 7.40
CA GLU A 244 1.86 2.89 6.24
C GLU A 244 0.43 3.46 6.24
N ALA A 245 0.27 4.72 6.64
CA ALA A 245 -1.00 5.44 6.47
C ALA A 245 -1.41 5.43 4.99
N GLN A 246 -2.71 5.25 4.76
CA GLN A 246 -3.27 4.97 3.44
C GLN A 246 -3.55 6.24 2.63
N GLU A 247 -4.00 6.04 1.39
CA GLU A 247 -4.41 7.10 0.46
C GLU A 247 -3.33 8.14 0.16
N ARG A 248 -2.08 7.70 0.04
CA ARG A 248 -0.94 8.56 -0.30
C ARG A 248 -0.26 8.11 -1.59
N TYR A 249 0.20 9.10 -2.34
CA TYR A 249 1.03 8.94 -3.53
C TYR A 249 2.26 9.83 -3.41
N VAL A 250 3.38 9.39 -3.95
CA VAL A 250 4.55 10.24 -4.22
C VAL A 250 4.53 10.64 -5.68
N LEU A 251 4.60 11.94 -5.95
CA LEU A 251 4.71 12.48 -7.30
C LEU A 251 6.01 13.27 -7.43
N VAL A 252 6.54 13.33 -8.66
CA VAL A 252 7.58 14.27 -9.03
C VAL A 252 7.11 15.15 -10.19
N VAL A 253 7.24 16.46 -10.02
CA VAL A 253 6.88 17.47 -11.04
C VAL A 253 8.04 18.44 -11.26
N ALA A 254 8.07 19.12 -12.41
CA ALA A 254 8.99 20.23 -12.59
C ALA A 254 8.62 21.41 -11.66
N PRO A 255 9.58 22.22 -11.20
CA PRO A 255 9.29 23.40 -10.38
C PRO A 255 8.24 24.33 -11.00
N ASP A 256 8.32 24.55 -12.31
CA ASP A 256 7.41 25.44 -13.04
C ASP A 256 5.99 24.88 -13.19
N ASP A 257 5.83 23.55 -13.06
CA ASP A 257 4.54 22.86 -13.14
C ASP A 257 3.85 22.71 -11.77
N LEU A 258 4.55 23.02 -10.67
CA LEU A 258 3.98 22.93 -9.33
C LEU A 258 2.73 23.81 -9.13
N PRO A 259 2.66 25.06 -9.65
CA PRO A 259 1.44 25.86 -9.59
C PRO A 259 0.24 25.20 -10.28
N VAL A 260 0.46 24.51 -11.42
CA VAL A 260 -0.58 23.78 -12.14
C VAL A 260 -1.11 22.63 -11.29
N LEU A 261 -0.21 21.81 -10.73
CA LEU A 261 -0.59 20.71 -9.86
C LEU A 261 -1.35 21.20 -8.61
N ARG A 262 -0.90 22.29 -7.99
CA ARG A 262 -1.58 22.90 -6.82
C ARG A 262 -2.99 23.38 -7.15
N ALA A 263 -3.18 24.03 -8.30
CA ALA A 263 -4.50 24.51 -8.72
C ALA A 263 -5.49 23.35 -8.94
N ILE A 264 -5.02 22.23 -9.54
CA ILE A 264 -5.84 21.02 -9.70
C ILE A 264 -6.15 20.43 -8.32
N ALA A 265 -5.16 20.28 -7.44
CA ALA A 265 -5.35 19.72 -6.10
C ALA A 265 -6.33 20.54 -5.26
N GLU A 266 -6.24 21.88 -5.30
CA GLU A 266 -7.15 22.79 -4.60
C GLU A 266 -8.59 22.64 -5.12
N ARG A 267 -8.78 22.58 -6.46
CA ARG A 267 -10.08 22.35 -7.09
C ARG A 267 -10.70 21.03 -6.64
N GLU A 268 -9.92 19.96 -6.54
CA GLU A 268 -10.39 18.64 -6.08
C GLU A 268 -10.40 18.52 -4.55
N ARG A 269 -10.02 19.57 -3.82
CA ARG A 269 -9.85 19.59 -2.37
C ARG A 269 -8.88 18.50 -1.92
N CYS A 270 -7.96 18.01 -2.73
CA CYS A 270 -7.01 16.98 -2.32
C CYS A 270 -5.83 17.62 -1.57
N PRO A 271 -5.46 17.16 -0.37
CA PRO A 271 -4.27 17.66 0.30
C PRO A 271 -3.02 17.33 -0.51
N LEU A 272 -2.10 18.28 -0.53
CA LEU A 272 -0.84 18.19 -1.27
C LEU A 272 0.24 18.90 -0.47
N ALA A 273 1.39 18.25 -0.33
CA ALA A 273 2.58 18.86 0.26
C ALA A 273 3.79 18.70 -0.65
N ASP A 274 4.52 19.80 -0.83
CA ASP A 274 5.86 19.78 -1.39
C ASP A 274 6.84 19.52 -0.26
N ILE A 275 7.39 18.31 -0.24
CA ILE A 275 8.22 17.81 0.86
C ILE A 275 9.71 17.90 0.54
N GLY A 276 10.11 18.34 -0.65
CA GLY A 276 11.52 18.32 -1.02
C GLY A 276 11.79 18.33 -2.51
N ALA A 277 12.96 17.86 -2.90
CA ALA A 277 13.37 17.78 -4.30
C ALA A 277 14.35 16.63 -4.57
N LEU A 278 14.38 16.20 -5.83
CA LEU A 278 15.44 15.33 -6.33
C LEU A 278 16.71 16.14 -6.62
N GLU A 279 17.86 15.59 -6.28
CA GLU A 279 19.17 16.26 -6.37
C GLU A 279 20.18 15.42 -7.15
N ALA A 280 21.27 16.02 -7.61
CA ALA A 280 22.37 15.32 -8.29
C ALA A 280 23.41 14.73 -7.32
N THR A 281 23.03 14.48 -6.06
CA THR A 281 23.96 14.06 -4.99
C THR A 281 24.15 12.56 -4.90
N GLY A 282 23.20 11.76 -5.41
CA GLY A 282 23.19 10.30 -5.22
C GLY A 282 22.94 9.86 -3.77
N ARG A 283 22.44 10.78 -2.92
CA ARG A 283 22.16 10.54 -1.50
C ARG A 283 20.71 10.79 -1.16
N LEU A 284 20.21 10.12 -0.13
CA LEU A 284 18.97 10.44 0.53
C LEU A 284 19.27 11.20 1.81
N THR A 285 18.77 12.43 1.90
CA THR A 285 18.83 13.25 3.11
C THR A 285 17.41 13.61 3.53
N VAL A 286 17.01 13.16 4.72
CA VAL A 286 15.75 13.56 5.36
C VAL A 286 16.12 14.46 6.53
N HIS A 287 15.76 15.74 6.44
CA HIS A 287 16.08 16.76 7.43
C HIS A 287 14.87 17.01 8.33
N ASP A 288 15.11 17.19 9.62
CA ASP A 288 14.11 17.56 10.60
C ASP A 288 14.43 18.94 11.20
N PRO A 289 13.79 20.02 10.71
CA PRO A 289 14.02 21.36 11.24
C PRO A 289 13.55 21.57 12.68
N LEU A 290 12.64 20.74 13.20
CA LEU A 290 12.15 20.86 14.58
C LEU A 290 13.20 20.35 15.59
N LEU A 291 13.83 19.22 15.28
CA LEU A 291 14.80 18.59 16.17
C LEU A 291 16.25 19.01 15.87
N GLY A 292 16.49 19.66 14.74
CA GLY A 292 17.81 20.10 14.32
C GLY A 292 18.70 18.92 13.95
N GLY A 293 18.55 18.40 12.74
CA GLY A 293 19.41 17.33 12.22
C GLY A 293 18.88 16.65 10.97
N ALA A 294 19.58 15.60 10.53
CA ALA A 294 19.16 14.74 9.44
C ALA A 294 18.96 13.31 9.96
N PRO A 295 17.73 12.92 10.37
CA PRO A 295 17.44 11.55 10.80
C PRO A 295 17.84 10.48 9.79
N VAL A 296 17.92 10.83 8.51
CA VAL A 296 18.48 9.99 7.44
C VAL A 296 19.47 10.81 6.63
N ASP A 297 20.70 10.34 6.53
CA ASP A 297 21.71 10.83 5.58
C ASP A 297 22.58 9.66 5.11
N VAL A 298 22.14 9.02 4.03
CA VAL A 298 22.79 7.82 3.49
C VAL A 298 22.93 7.90 1.98
N PRO A 299 24.04 7.41 1.40
CA PRO A 299 24.13 7.25 -0.05
C PRO A 299 23.22 6.11 -0.53
N PHE A 300 22.70 6.23 -1.75
CA PHE A 300 21.69 5.29 -2.25
C PHE A 300 22.20 3.86 -2.49
N ASP A 301 23.49 3.69 -2.74
CA ASP A 301 24.15 2.39 -2.88
C ASP A 301 24.10 1.56 -1.59
N VAL A 302 24.20 2.22 -0.43
CA VAL A 302 24.04 1.59 0.89
C VAL A 302 22.57 1.21 1.12
N LEU A 303 21.63 2.07 0.73
CA LEU A 303 20.20 1.82 0.93
C LEU A 303 19.65 0.68 0.04
N PHE A 304 20.10 0.61 -1.21
CA PHE A 304 19.67 -0.42 -2.18
C PHE A 304 20.66 -1.59 -2.33
N GLY A 305 21.71 -1.63 -1.50
CA GLY A 305 22.67 -2.71 -1.48
C GLY A 305 21.98 -4.05 -1.24
N LYS A 306 22.03 -4.95 -2.23
CA LYS A 306 21.37 -6.26 -2.12
C LYS A 306 22.30 -7.25 -1.40
N PRO A 307 21.84 -7.94 -0.33
CA PRO A 307 22.58 -9.07 0.21
C PRO A 307 22.68 -10.21 -0.82
N PRO A 308 23.57 -11.20 -0.61
CA PRO A 308 23.67 -12.36 -1.48
C PRO A 308 22.31 -13.03 -1.74
N ARG A 309 22.10 -13.53 -2.95
CA ARG A 309 20.87 -14.24 -3.31
C ARG A 309 20.69 -15.47 -2.40
N MET A 310 19.46 -15.69 -1.93
CA MET A 310 19.12 -16.86 -1.11
C MET A 310 19.17 -18.14 -1.96
N THR A 311 19.98 -19.10 -1.53
CA THR A 311 19.95 -20.48 -2.04
C THR A 311 19.17 -21.34 -1.05
N ARG A 312 18.16 -22.08 -1.52
CA ARG A 312 17.37 -22.99 -0.68
C ARG A 312 17.63 -24.42 -1.13
N GLU A 313 18.30 -25.19 -0.28
CA GLU A 313 18.41 -26.64 -0.44
C GLU A 313 17.15 -27.28 0.13
N VAL A 314 16.39 -27.97 -0.73
CA VAL A 314 15.11 -28.60 -0.36
C VAL A 314 15.07 -30.02 -0.89
N LEU A 315 14.38 -30.89 -0.15
CA LEU A 315 14.14 -32.28 -0.54
C LEU A 315 12.68 -32.44 -0.97
N SER A 316 12.44 -33.25 -2.00
CA SER A 316 11.07 -33.67 -2.32
C SER A 316 10.56 -34.59 -1.21
N ALA A 317 9.37 -34.33 -0.69
CA ALA A 317 8.72 -35.29 0.17
C ALA A 317 8.46 -36.59 -0.64
N PRO A 318 8.69 -37.78 -0.07
CA PRO A 318 8.31 -39.03 -0.73
C PRO A 318 6.80 -39.02 -1.00
N GLY A 319 6.43 -39.36 -2.24
CA GLY A 319 5.05 -39.35 -2.73
C GLY A 319 4.19 -40.47 -2.19
#